data_AF-A0A0L0HVM4-F1
#
_entry.id   AF-A0A0L0HVM4-F1
#
_cell.length_a   1.000
_cell.length_b   1.000
_cell.length_c   1.000
_cell.angle_alpha   90.00
_cell.angle_beta   90.00
_cell.angle_gamma   90.00
#
_symmetry.space_group_name_H-M   'P 1'
#
loop_
_entity.id
_entity.type
_entity.pdbx_description
1 polymer ?
#
loop_
_entity_poly.entity_id
_entity_poly.type
_entity_poly.pdbx_seq_one_letter_code
_entity_poly.pdbx_strand_id
1 'polypeptide(L)'
;MSGIIKRHLFSSPSHRPTATSHERDYLTSMKVTTMQFVEVLPCVCVGMGFVAVEKAARFFLAEDKVNEIFGPFMPLLEEVSAVVQEEAEQEGDGQQVDTPVVVEPVSSPVETWIQRVKNAAIGVRTELQQTATGIVHFFVWRPYLFVRNKYFESITWARLIKDRHRLRAENTRLRRTIRQLNLRLNLSRRRQRAAHEAWTLLRDDLKNEHRTRVLAAQCHADYVQVITREYAAELDRMETDNVNLQQEIARLRGQSTPEFLDLYVQVDTVVQNRVYENIEAELDAVVEKRAALAEMDEVIHLKLEEALQETSMSEEDDDDGHTESLEELADFKTTATSRLTQLLVSDATASAMVLQLEDAAMKCTRDVSSRESLSLIIGIVLAHMEELGLYEDWSRVDAAFGKYQKLLCYYIDSDADQVAFLEGVETFCTPPPKPALFPRLLRVIYKYELVEPTAVVEWYRLPSSSPTHNMIRASCAQFVEWLQTKEREEDEEEDEAVEADPALSVERLCQGDEEVGVILADCMEEDGEDEEEEVYPEIEFRFEDEEREGAGVKSPRRGSLVRRVPGEAVTTVKKRVCFSNEVHTLLIDDPM
;
A
#
# COMPACT_ATOMS: atom_id res chain seq x y z
N MET A 1 -10.78 47.13 26.26
CA MET A 1 -9.45 46.81 26.81
C MET A 1 -9.08 45.31 26.71
N SER A 2 -9.42 44.62 25.60
CA SER A 2 -9.04 43.21 25.37
C SER A 2 -8.14 43.03 24.12
N GLY A 3 -7.73 44.13 23.49
CA GLY A 3 -7.04 44.12 22.19
C GLY A 3 -5.53 44.40 22.21
N ILE A 4 -4.92 44.72 23.36
CA ILE A 4 -3.53 45.23 23.42
C ILE A 4 -2.53 44.19 23.96
N ILE A 5 -2.98 43.08 24.56
CA ILE A 5 -2.07 42.08 25.17
C ILE A 5 -1.60 41.00 24.17
N LYS A 6 -2.21 40.88 22.98
CA LYS A 6 -1.91 39.78 22.02
C LYS A 6 -0.75 40.03 21.05
N ARG A 7 -0.10 41.20 21.02
CA ARG A 7 0.92 41.53 20.01
C ARG A 7 2.39 41.45 20.45
N HIS A 8 2.71 41.05 21.69
CA HIS A 8 4.10 41.04 22.17
C HIS A 8 4.70 39.67 22.52
N LEU A 9 4.07 38.54 22.18
CA LEU A 9 4.56 37.22 22.62
C LEU A 9 4.90 36.20 21.53
N PHE A 10 4.87 36.57 20.24
CA PHE A 10 5.32 35.64 19.19
C PHE A 10 6.21 36.35 18.17
N SER A 11 7.50 36.38 18.46
CA SER A 11 8.57 36.59 17.49
C SER A 11 9.78 35.76 17.94
N SER A 12 10.28 34.94 17.02
CA SER A 12 11.42 34.01 17.06
C SER A 12 11.18 32.55 17.51
N PRO A 13 11.55 31.56 16.67
CA PRO A 13 11.47 30.13 16.97
C PRO A 13 12.85 29.55 17.37
N SER A 14 12.96 29.02 18.58
CA SER A 14 13.91 27.94 18.89
C SER A 14 13.54 27.33 20.24
N HIS A 15 13.41 26.01 20.27
CA HIS A 15 13.06 25.13 21.40
C HIS A 15 11.58 25.03 21.81
N ARG A 16 10.96 23.89 21.44
CA ARG A 16 9.77 23.34 22.11
C ARG A 16 10.22 22.57 23.37
N PRO A 17 9.72 22.89 24.58
CA PRO A 17 9.76 21.95 25.68
C PRO A 17 8.51 21.05 25.63
N THR A 18 8.70 19.76 25.91
CA THR A 18 7.65 18.78 26.07
C THR A 18 6.80 19.11 27.31
N ALA A 19 5.52 19.45 27.09
CA ALA A 19 4.55 19.68 28.16
C ALA A 19 4.34 18.38 28.95
N THR A 20 4.57 18.44 30.26
CA THR A 20 4.40 17.30 31.19
C THR A 20 2.91 17.09 31.49
N SER A 21 2.51 15.85 31.84
CA SER A 21 1.10 15.48 32.02
C SER A 21 0.34 16.35 33.03
N HIS A 22 1.06 17.03 33.92
CA HIS A 22 0.51 17.90 34.94
C HIS A 22 -0.18 19.16 34.38
N GLU A 23 0.25 19.66 33.21
CA GLU A 23 -0.38 20.81 32.53
C GLU A 23 -1.71 20.45 31.85
N ARG A 24 -1.87 19.21 31.38
CA ARG A 24 -3.17 18.72 30.86
C ARG A 24 -4.20 18.64 31.97
N ASP A 25 -3.82 18.17 33.15
CA ASP A 25 -4.74 18.04 34.28
C ASP A 25 -5.19 19.42 34.80
N TYR A 26 -4.30 20.41 34.76
CA TYR A 26 -4.63 21.79 35.14
C TYR A 26 -5.61 22.44 34.15
N LEU A 27 -5.41 22.27 32.84
CA LEU A 27 -6.30 22.81 31.80
C LEU A 27 -7.66 22.11 31.77
N THR A 28 -7.72 20.83 32.14
CA THR A 28 -8.98 20.07 32.22
C THR A 28 -9.75 20.47 33.48
N SER A 29 -9.07 20.65 34.61
CA SER A 29 -9.65 21.18 35.85
C SER A 29 -10.22 22.59 35.69
N MET A 30 -9.49 23.48 34.99
CA MET A 30 -9.93 24.86 34.73
C MET A 30 -11.17 24.93 33.84
N LYS A 31 -11.29 24.03 32.85
CA LYS A 31 -12.48 23.90 31.99
C LYS A 31 -13.71 23.42 32.76
N VAL A 32 -13.54 22.47 33.68
CA VAL A 32 -14.65 21.97 34.51
C VAL A 32 -15.14 23.06 35.47
N THR A 33 -14.25 23.85 36.07
CA THR A 33 -14.65 24.95 36.98
C THR A 33 -15.26 26.14 36.24
N THR A 34 -14.81 26.47 35.03
CA THR A 34 -15.47 27.53 34.24
C THR A 34 -16.85 27.13 33.71
N MET A 35 -17.07 25.85 33.37
CA MET A 35 -18.40 25.38 32.99
C MET A 35 -19.38 25.40 34.18
N GLN A 36 -18.93 24.98 35.37
CA GLN A 36 -19.78 25.04 36.58
C GLN A 36 -20.14 26.49 36.96
N PHE A 37 -19.24 27.47 36.77
CA PHE A 37 -19.55 28.87 37.04
C PHE A 37 -20.57 29.48 36.07
N VAL A 38 -20.56 29.06 34.79
CA VAL A 38 -21.48 29.56 33.76
C VAL A 38 -22.89 28.97 33.91
N GLU A 39 -23.03 27.77 34.47
CA GLU A 39 -24.35 27.17 34.75
C GLU A 39 -25.01 27.73 36.03
N VAL A 40 -24.22 28.14 37.04
CA VAL A 40 -24.74 28.57 38.34
C VAL A 40 -25.09 30.07 38.37
N LEU A 41 -24.33 30.93 37.69
CA LEU A 41 -24.55 32.39 37.72
C LEU A 41 -25.95 32.84 37.24
N PRO A 42 -26.50 32.30 36.13
CA PRO A 42 -27.83 32.70 35.66
C PRO A 42 -28.93 32.30 36.65
N CYS A 43 -28.80 31.14 37.29
CA CYS A 43 -29.76 30.66 38.29
C CYS A 43 -29.75 31.53 39.56
N VAL A 44 -28.57 31.98 40.00
CA VAL A 44 -28.44 32.86 41.17
C VAL A 44 -28.94 34.28 40.87
N CYS A 45 -28.66 34.83 39.69
CA CYS A 45 -29.15 36.15 39.30
C CYS A 45 -30.67 36.17 39.08
N VAL A 46 -31.24 35.10 38.50
CA VAL A 46 -32.70 34.95 38.38
C VAL A 46 -33.34 34.75 39.74
N GLY A 47 -32.74 33.95 40.63
CA GLY A 47 -33.21 33.76 42.01
C GLY A 47 -33.21 35.06 42.83
N MET A 48 -32.12 35.84 42.76
CA MET A 48 -32.04 37.14 43.44
C MET A 48 -33.00 38.19 42.86
N GLY A 49 -33.17 38.20 41.53
CA GLY A 49 -34.17 39.01 40.86
C GLY A 49 -35.60 38.65 41.28
N PHE A 50 -35.91 37.35 41.39
CA PHE A 50 -37.22 36.87 41.83
C PHE A 50 -37.51 37.26 43.27
N VAL A 51 -36.54 37.14 44.19
CA VAL A 51 -36.70 37.54 45.60
C VAL A 51 -36.87 39.06 45.74
N ALA A 52 -36.18 39.87 44.92
CA ALA A 52 -36.33 41.32 44.92
C ALA A 52 -37.70 41.76 44.37
N VAL A 53 -38.17 41.12 43.29
CA VAL A 53 -39.50 41.37 42.70
C VAL A 53 -40.61 40.85 43.61
N GLU A 54 -40.44 39.71 44.27
CA GLU A 54 -41.38 39.16 45.25
C GLU A 54 -41.48 40.06 46.50
N LYS A 55 -40.35 40.60 46.98
CA LYS A 55 -40.34 41.60 48.07
C LYS A 55 -40.98 42.92 47.65
N ALA A 56 -40.73 43.40 46.44
CA ALA A 56 -41.37 44.61 45.91
C ALA A 56 -42.87 44.39 45.70
N ALA A 57 -43.28 43.25 45.14
CA ALA A 57 -44.68 42.88 44.98
C ALA A 57 -45.40 42.74 46.32
N ARG A 58 -44.79 42.09 47.33
CA ARG A 58 -45.33 42.08 48.70
C ARG A 58 -45.41 43.47 49.31
N PHE A 59 -44.47 44.36 49.02
CA PHE A 59 -44.49 45.74 49.52
C PHE A 59 -45.61 46.58 48.87
N PHE A 60 -45.95 46.33 47.60
CA PHE A 60 -47.02 47.02 46.88
C PHE A 60 -48.40 46.37 47.02
N LEU A 61 -48.47 45.06 47.33
CA LEU A 61 -49.70 44.29 47.51
C LEU A 61 -50.07 44.05 48.98
N ALA A 62 -49.24 44.48 49.94
CA ALA A 62 -49.64 44.49 51.35
C ALA A 62 -50.81 45.48 51.53
N GLU A 63 -52.03 44.93 51.65
CA GLU A 63 -53.26 45.67 51.94
C GLU A 63 -53.09 46.66 53.09
N ASP A 64 -52.21 46.34 54.04
CA ASP A 64 -51.89 47.16 55.21
C ASP A 64 -51.45 48.59 54.87
N LYS A 65 -50.72 48.83 53.76
CA LYS A 65 -50.30 50.19 53.38
C LYS A 65 -51.36 51.00 52.66
N VAL A 66 -52.24 50.32 51.92
CA VAL A 66 -53.43 50.99 51.34
C VAL A 66 -54.37 51.38 52.48
N ASN A 67 -54.54 50.52 53.48
CA ASN A 67 -55.27 50.84 54.71
C ASN A 67 -54.57 51.89 55.58
N GLU A 68 -53.24 51.99 55.57
CA GLU A 68 -52.52 53.04 56.29
C GLU A 68 -52.69 54.43 55.63
N ILE A 69 -52.77 54.48 54.29
CA ILE A 69 -52.94 55.73 53.53
C ILE A 69 -54.41 56.18 53.47
N PHE A 70 -55.35 55.25 53.30
CA PHE A 70 -56.78 55.56 53.17
C PHE A 70 -57.58 55.36 54.47
N GLY A 71 -57.06 54.59 55.43
CA GLY A 71 -57.70 54.34 56.72
C GLY A 71 -58.03 55.59 57.53
N PRO A 72 -57.22 56.66 57.52
CA PRO A 72 -57.59 57.94 58.15
C PRO A 72 -58.79 58.64 57.48
N PHE A 73 -59.09 58.33 56.22
CA PHE A 73 -60.14 58.97 55.42
C PHE A 73 -61.44 58.16 55.38
N MET A 74 -61.41 56.87 55.70
CA MET A 74 -62.59 56.01 55.73
C MET A 74 -63.65 56.46 56.77
N PRO A 75 -63.28 56.86 58.01
CA PRO A 75 -64.25 57.39 58.97
C PRO A 75 -64.94 58.68 58.48
N LEU A 76 -64.20 59.55 57.79
CA LEU A 76 -64.72 60.79 57.19
C LEU A 76 -65.69 60.51 56.03
N LEU A 77 -65.45 59.47 55.25
CA LEU A 77 -66.35 59.04 54.18
C LEU A 77 -67.62 58.36 54.74
N GLU A 78 -67.51 57.61 55.82
CA GLU A 78 -68.66 57.04 56.53
C GLU A 78 -69.49 58.14 57.22
N GLU A 79 -68.85 59.15 57.81
CA GLU A 79 -69.51 60.30 58.43
C GLU A 79 -70.25 61.17 57.39
N VAL A 80 -69.63 61.44 56.24
CA VAL A 80 -70.29 62.13 55.11
C VAL A 80 -71.43 61.29 54.52
N SER A 81 -71.28 59.96 54.44
CA SER A 81 -72.37 59.07 53.99
C SER A 81 -73.54 59.07 54.98
N ALA A 82 -73.27 59.11 56.29
CA ALA A 82 -74.30 59.15 57.32
C ALA A 82 -75.07 60.48 57.32
N VAL A 83 -74.39 61.62 57.15
CA VAL A 83 -75.02 62.95 57.06
C VAL A 83 -75.91 63.08 55.82
N VAL A 84 -75.49 62.53 54.68
CA VAL A 84 -76.30 62.52 53.44
C VAL A 84 -77.53 61.62 53.59
N GLN A 85 -77.42 60.55 54.38
CA GLN A 85 -78.53 59.63 54.64
C GLN A 85 -79.53 60.20 55.65
N GLU A 86 -79.06 60.98 56.64
CA GLU A 86 -79.92 61.75 57.56
C GLU A 86 -80.65 62.92 56.88
N GLU A 87 -80.01 63.65 55.95
CA GLU A 87 -80.68 64.70 55.18
C GLU A 87 -81.72 64.13 54.20
N ALA A 88 -81.50 62.94 53.64
CA ALA A 88 -82.46 62.27 52.77
C ALA A 88 -83.70 61.74 53.53
N GLU A 89 -83.59 61.45 54.83
CA GLU A 89 -84.69 60.99 55.68
C GLU A 89 -85.49 62.14 56.33
N GLN A 90 -84.97 63.38 56.35
CA GLN A 90 -85.67 64.56 56.92
C GLN A 90 -86.60 65.31 55.94
N GLU A 91 -86.62 64.98 54.64
CA GLU A 91 -87.50 65.62 53.63
C GLU A 91 -88.77 64.81 53.29
N GLY A 92 -89.13 63.82 54.10
CA GLY A 92 -90.24 62.91 53.83
C GLY A 92 -91.36 62.92 54.87
N ASP A 93 -92.06 64.04 55.07
CA ASP A 93 -93.38 63.99 55.71
C ASP A 93 -94.35 65.06 55.16
N GLY A 94 -95.36 64.59 54.43
CA GLY A 94 -96.62 65.32 54.19
C GLY A 94 -96.80 65.98 52.82
N GLN A 95 -97.41 65.27 51.86
CA GLN A 95 -98.83 65.47 51.48
C GLN A 95 -99.13 64.99 50.05
N GLN A 96 -100.13 64.11 49.98
CA GLN A 96 -100.64 63.33 48.86
C GLN A 96 -101.28 64.21 47.75
N VAL A 97 -100.78 64.14 46.52
CA VAL A 97 -101.48 64.61 45.30
C VAL A 97 -101.21 63.67 44.14
N ASP A 98 -102.28 63.05 43.63
CA ASP A 98 -102.28 62.21 42.43
C ASP A 98 -102.03 63.03 41.16
N THR A 99 -100.87 62.86 40.53
CA THR A 99 -100.68 63.01 39.07
C THR A 99 -99.28 62.51 38.66
N PRO A 100 -99.13 61.67 37.62
CA PRO A 100 -97.83 61.14 37.23
C PRO A 100 -97.08 62.17 36.39
N VAL A 101 -96.22 62.95 37.03
CA VAL A 101 -95.19 63.73 36.35
C VAL A 101 -93.90 62.92 36.39
N VAL A 102 -93.33 62.66 35.21
CA VAL A 102 -91.99 62.09 35.05
C VAL A 102 -91.01 63.07 35.69
N VAL A 103 -90.63 62.81 36.94
CA VAL A 103 -89.55 63.53 37.63
C VAL A 103 -88.25 62.83 37.26
N GLU A 104 -87.46 63.47 36.40
CA GLU A 104 -86.06 63.10 36.22
C GLU A 104 -85.37 63.17 37.59
N PRO A 105 -84.60 62.14 37.99
CA PRO A 105 -83.90 62.16 39.26
C PRO A 105 -82.84 63.28 39.21
N VAL A 106 -83.08 64.35 39.95
CA VAL A 106 -82.07 65.38 40.22
C VAL A 106 -81.05 64.72 41.14
N SER A 107 -80.04 64.08 40.55
CA SER A 107 -78.91 63.52 41.30
C SER A 107 -78.32 64.63 42.14
N SER A 108 -78.33 64.46 43.47
CA SER A 108 -77.73 65.41 44.40
C SER A 108 -76.28 65.71 43.96
N PRO A 109 -75.83 66.98 44.03
CA PRO A 109 -74.44 67.35 43.76
C PRO A 109 -73.42 66.52 44.55
N VAL A 110 -73.83 65.98 45.70
CA VAL A 110 -73.00 65.15 46.57
C VAL A 110 -72.84 63.74 46.01
N GLU A 111 -73.91 63.14 45.49
CA GLU A 111 -73.87 61.80 44.91
C GLU A 111 -73.05 61.76 43.61
N THR A 112 -73.16 62.83 42.80
CA THR A 112 -72.28 63.04 41.65
C THR A 112 -70.82 63.27 42.04
N TRP A 113 -70.55 63.90 43.20
CA TRP A 113 -69.18 64.05 43.71
C TRP A 113 -68.60 62.72 44.23
N ILE A 114 -69.35 61.94 45.01
CA ILE A 114 -68.94 60.61 45.49
C ILE A 114 -68.65 59.69 44.30
N GLN A 115 -69.51 59.69 43.27
CA GLN A 115 -69.30 58.86 42.09
C GLN A 115 -68.06 59.31 41.28
N ARG A 116 -67.76 60.61 41.23
CA ARG A 116 -66.51 61.12 40.63
C ARG A 116 -65.27 60.67 41.40
N VAL A 117 -65.31 60.68 42.72
CA VAL A 117 -64.18 60.21 43.56
C VAL A 117 -63.99 58.70 43.41
N LYS A 118 -65.07 57.89 43.40
CA LYS A 118 -64.98 56.44 43.13
C LYS A 118 -64.42 56.16 41.75
N ASN A 119 -64.88 56.86 40.71
CA ASN A 119 -64.36 56.70 39.36
C ASN A 119 -62.89 57.14 39.25
N ALA A 120 -62.48 58.19 39.96
CA ALA A 120 -61.08 58.62 40.02
C ALA A 120 -60.19 57.58 40.74
N ALA A 121 -60.65 57.01 41.86
CA ALA A 121 -59.93 55.96 42.58
C ALA A 121 -59.81 54.67 41.75
N ILE A 122 -60.86 54.29 41.01
CA ILE A 122 -60.82 53.18 40.05
C ILE A 122 -59.82 53.49 38.94
N GLY A 123 -59.82 54.71 38.39
CA GLY A 123 -58.86 55.16 37.38
C GLY A 123 -57.41 55.08 37.84
N VAL A 124 -57.12 55.55 39.06
CA VAL A 124 -55.77 55.47 39.65
C VAL A 124 -55.36 54.02 39.89
N ARG A 125 -56.28 53.16 40.33
CA ARG A 125 -56.01 51.72 40.51
C ARG A 125 -55.73 51.02 39.18
N THR A 126 -56.48 51.32 38.13
CA THR A 126 -56.26 50.72 36.81
C THR A 126 -54.96 51.22 36.17
N GLU A 127 -54.62 52.50 36.31
CA GLU A 127 -53.32 53.04 35.88
C GLU A 127 -52.15 52.42 36.65
N LEU A 128 -52.26 52.25 37.97
CA LEU A 128 -51.26 51.56 38.77
C LEU A 128 -51.11 50.09 38.37
N GLN A 129 -52.23 49.39 38.11
CA GLN A 129 -52.19 48.00 37.64
C GLN A 129 -51.57 47.87 36.24
N GLN A 130 -51.89 48.79 35.32
CA GLN A 130 -51.29 48.84 33.98
C GLN A 130 -49.80 49.16 34.04
N THR A 131 -49.41 50.08 34.93
CA THR A 131 -48.00 50.44 35.13
C THR A 131 -47.23 49.27 35.76
N ALA A 132 -47.80 48.61 36.76
CA ALA A 132 -47.21 47.43 37.40
C ALA A 132 -47.07 46.24 36.43
N THR A 133 -48.09 45.97 35.61
CA THR A 133 -48.00 44.93 34.56
C THR A 133 -47.00 45.32 33.47
N GLY A 134 -46.92 46.59 33.08
CA GLY A 134 -45.90 47.10 32.18
C GLY A 134 -44.48 46.91 32.72
N ILE A 135 -44.26 47.20 34.00
CA ILE A 135 -42.97 47.01 34.68
C ILE A 135 -42.61 45.53 34.77
N VAL A 136 -43.54 44.64 35.19
CA VAL A 136 -43.27 43.19 35.25
C VAL A 136 -42.99 42.65 33.85
N HIS A 137 -43.75 43.07 32.84
CA HIS A 137 -43.52 42.61 31.47
C HIS A 137 -42.15 43.06 30.94
N PHE A 138 -41.77 44.32 31.18
CA PHE A 138 -40.53 44.89 30.67
C PHE A 138 -39.29 44.41 31.42
N PHE A 139 -39.35 44.33 32.76
CA PHE A 139 -38.18 43.99 33.58
C PHE A 139 -38.04 42.50 33.90
N VAL A 140 -39.12 41.72 33.83
CA VAL A 140 -39.06 40.28 34.17
C VAL A 140 -39.24 39.43 32.91
N TRP A 141 -40.33 39.62 32.17
CA TRP A 141 -40.65 38.75 31.03
C TRP A 141 -39.73 38.96 29.82
N ARG A 142 -39.41 40.21 29.47
CA ARG A 142 -38.57 40.49 28.29
C ARG A 142 -37.13 39.98 28.46
N PRO A 143 -36.44 40.17 29.60
CA PRO A 143 -35.12 39.56 29.82
C PRO A 143 -35.20 38.04 29.91
N TYR A 144 -36.22 37.47 30.55
CA TYR A 144 -36.42 36.03 30.62
C TYR A 144 -36.59 35.39 29.23
N LEU A 145 -37.44 35.96 28.36
CA LEU A 145 -37.62 35.48 26.99
C LEU A 145 -36.34 35.64 26.16
N PHE A 146 -35.58 36.72 26.36
CA PHE A 146 -34.30 36.91 25.68
C PHE A 146 -33.27 35.85 26.09
N VAL A 147 -33.11 35.59 27.40
CA VAL A 147 -32.21 34.55 27.91
C VAL A 147 -32.66 33.17 27.48
N ARG A 148 -33.96 32.88 27.55
CA ARG A 148 -34.54 31.62 27.07
C ARG A 148 -34.26 31.39 25.59
N ASN A 149 -34.50 32.38 24.73
CA ASN A 149 -34.22 32.26 23.29
C ASN A 149 -32.73 32.07 23.03
N LYS A 150 -31.85 32.81 23.71
CA LYS A 150 -30.39 32.64 23.57
C LYS A 150 -29.91 31.27 24.06
N TYR A 151 -30.52 30.73 25.10
CA TYR A 151 -30.23 29.39 25.60
C TYR A 151 -30.70 28.30 24.63
N PHE A 152 -31.90 28.45 24.05
CA PHE A 152 -32.39 27.56 23.00
C PHE A 152 -31.50 27.60 21.74
N GLU A 153 -31.09 28.80 21.30
CA GLU A 153 -30.11 28.97 20.22
C GLU A 153 -28.78 28.28 20.56
N SER A 154 -28.28 28.40 21.79
CA SER A 154 -27.04 27.74 22.20
C SER A 154 -27.14 26.21 22.16
N ILE A 155 -28.28 25.64 22.59
CA ILE A 155 -28.51 24.20 22.55
C ILE A 155 -28.60 23.69 21.11
N THR A 156 -29.29 24.41 20.22
CA THR A 156 -29.40 24.01 18.81
C THR A 156 -28.05 24.11 18.11
N TRP A 157 -27.27 25.16 18.37
CA TRP A 157 -25.89 25.29 17.86
C TRP A 157 -24.98 24.16 18.38
N ALA A 158 -25.05 23.82 19.66
CA ALA A 158 -24.26 22.72 20.22
C ALA A 158 -24.61 21.36 19.58
N ARG A 159 -25.90 21.09 19.33
CA ARG A 159 -26.33 19.89 18.59
C ARG A 159 -25.80 19.89 17.15
N LEU A 160 -25.92 21.02 16.46
CA LEU A 160 -25.48 21.15 15.08
C LEU A 160 -23.95 21.00 14.93
N ILE A 161 -23.16 21.50 15.89
CA ILE A 161 -21.71 21.26 15.95
C ILE A 161 -21.40 19.78 16.18
N LYS A 162 -22.10 19.12 17.11
CA LYS A 162 -21.92 17.69 17.37
C LYS A 162 -22.25 16.84 16.13
N ASP A 163 -23.34 17.16 15.44
CA ASP A 163 -23.73 16.49 14.20
C ASP A 163 -22.72 16.73 13.07
N ARG A 164 -22.18 17.96 12.94
CA ARG A 164 -21.10 18.26 11.99
C ARG A 164 -19.85 17.43 12.27
N HIS A 165 -19.45 17.27 13.53
CA HIS A 165 -18.31 16.41 13.88
C HIS A 165 -18.58 14.94 13.61
N ARG A 166 -19.79 14.45 13.92
CA ARG A 166 -20.21 13.08 13.59
C ARG A 166 -20.16 12.83 12.09
N LEU A 167 -20.72 13.72 11.27
CA LEU A 167 -20.71 13.61 9.81
C LEU A 167 -19.29 13.67 9.23
N ARG A 168 -18.40 14.50 9.79
CA ARG A 168 -16.97 14.50 9.39
C ARG A 168 -16.29 13.17 9.70
N ALA A 169 -16.51 12.61 10.90
CA ALA A 169 -15.96 11.31 11.27
C ALA A 169 -16.50 10.21 10.33
N GLU A 170 -17.80 10.22 10.02
CA GLU A 170 -18.41 9.29 9.09
C GLU A 170 -17.86 9.43 7.66
N ASN A 171 -17.65 10.66 7.18
CA ASN A 171 -17.03 10.92 5.87
C ASN A 171 -15.59 10.38 5.82
N THR A 172 -14.79 10.59 6.87
CA THR A 172 -13.43 10.01 6.94
C THR A 172 -13.45 8.48 6.93
N ARG A 173 -14.43 7.85 7.59
CA ARG A 173 -14.61 6.39 7.57
C ARG A 173 -14.98 5.91 6.16
N LEU A 174 -15.93 6.57 5.50
CA LEU A 174 -16.34 6.23 4.13
C LEU A 174 -15.18 6.39 3.14
N ARG A 175 -14.38 7.46 3.24
CA ARG A 175 -13.18 7.64 2.39
C ARG A 175 -12.18 6.49 2.57
N ARG A 176 -11.93 6.02 3.80
CA ARG A 176 -11.07 4.84 4.04
C ARG A 176 -11.65 3.58 3.40
N THR A 177 -12.95 3.34 3.56
CA THR A 177 -13.61 2.18 2.95
C THR A 177 -13.56 2.24 1.41
N ILE A 178 -13.76 3.42 0.81
CA ILE A 178 -13.64 3.61 -0.65
C ILE A 178 -12.21 3.32 -1.11
N ARG A 179 -11.19 3.84 -0.43
CA ARG A 179 -9.77 3.53 -0.75
C ARG A 179 -9.49 2.02 -0.68
N GLN A 180 -9.97 1.34 0.36
CA GLN A 180 -9.82 -0.12 0.49
C GLN A 180 -10.53 -0.90 -0.63
N LEU A 181 -11.73 -0.47 -1.04
CA LEU A 181 -12.45 -1.08 -2.15
C LEU A 181 -11.74 -0.84 -3.49
N ASN A 182 -11.21 0.36 -3.72
CA ASN A 182 -10.43 0.67 -4.91
C ASN A 182 -9.14 -0.17 -4.99
N LEU A 183 -8.43 -0.35 -3.87
CA LEU A 183 -7.27 -1.25 -3.80
C LEU A 183 -7.66 -2.69 -4.17
N ARG A 184 -8.74 -3.23 -3.61
CA ARG A 184 -9.25 -4.57 -3.94
C ARG A 184 -9.67 -4.69 -5.41
N LEU A 185 -10.30 -3.66 -5.96
CA LEU A 185 -10.69 -3.63 -7.38
C LEU A 185 -9.46 -3.61 -8.29
N ASN A 186 -8.44 -2.81 -7.95
CA ASN A 186 -7.20 -2.73 -8.69
C ASN A 186 -6.42 -4.05 -8.65
N LEU A 187 -6.33 -4.69 -7.48
CA LEU A 187 -5.74 -6.04 -7.35
C LEU A 187 -6.50 -7.07 -8.18
N SER A 188 -7.84 -7.04 -8.16
CA SER A 188 -8.66 -7.92 -9.01
C SER A 188 -8.41 -7.70 -10.50
N ARG A 189 -8.32 -6.44 -10.96
CA ARG A 189 -7.98 -6.09 -12.34
C ARG A 189 -6.57 -6.50 -12.73
N ARG A 190 -5.59 -6.38 -11.82
CA ARG A 190 -4.22 -6.87 -12.03
C ARG A 190 -4.21 -8.39 -12.18
N ARG A 191 -4.91 -9.13 -11.32
CA ARG A 191 -5.08 -10.59 -11.43
C ARG A 191 -5.75 -11.01 -12.74
N GLN A 192 -6.76 -10.28 -13.19
CA GLN A 192 -7.40 -10.53 -14.49
C GLN A 192 -6.46 -10.29 -15.66
N ARG A 193 -5.65 -9.22 -15.63
CA ARG A 193 -4.62 -8.97 -16.67
C ARG A 193 -3.54 -10.05 -16.68
N ALA A 194 -3.00 -10.41 -15.51
CA ALA A 194 -2.02 -11.48 -15.39
C ALA A 194 -2.57 -12.84 -15.87
N ALA A 195 -3.82 -13.16 -15.54
CA ALA A 195 -4.47 -14.38 -16.04
C ALA A 195 -4.67 -14.35 -17.57
N HIS A 196 -4.99 -13.18 -18.14
CA HIS A 196 -5.10 -13.02 -19.58
C HIS A 196 -3.75 -13.18 -20.28
N GLU A 197 -2.70 -12.54 -19.76
CA GLU A 197 -1.32 -12.67 -20.26
C GLU A 197 -0.82 -14.13 -20.19
N ALA A 198 -1.00 -14.79 -19.04
CA ALA A 198 -0.64 -16.21 -18.89
C ALA A 198 -1.38 -17.11 -19.89
N TRP A 199 -2.67 -16.83 -20.14
CA TRP A 199 -3.43 -17.55 -21.14
C TRP A 199 -2.97 -17.27 -22.58
N THR A 200 -2.54 -16.04 -22.89
CA THR A 200 -1.94 -15.74 -24.20
C THR A 200 -0.62 -16.45 -24.42
N LEU A 201 0.25 -16.52 -23.40
CA LEU A 201 1.51 -17.27 -23.44
C LEU A 201 1.26 -18.76 -23.65
N LEU A 202 0.38 -19.37 -22.84
CA LEU A 202 0.03 -20.80 -22.98
C LEU A 202 -0.52 -21.12 -24.38
N ARG A 203 -1.33 -20.22 -24.94
CA ARG A 203 -1.87 -20.36 -26.30
C ARG A 203 -0.75 -20.36 -27.34
N ASP A 204 0.25 -19.50 -27.20
CA ASP A 204 1.36 -19.42 -28.15
C ASP A 204 2.34 -20.58 -27.99
N ASP A 205 2.57 -21.06 -26.77
CA ASP A 205 3.32 -22.29 -26.49
C ASP A 205 2.65 -23.51 -27.14
N LEU A 206 1.32 -23.65 -27.02
CA LEU A 206 0.58 -24.73 -27.69
C LEU A 206 0.68 -24.65 -29.21
N LYS A 207 0.70 -23.43 -29.80
CA LYS A 207 0.93 -23.27 -31.25
C LYS A 207 2.35 -23.66 -31.62
N ASN A 208 3.35 -23.29 -30.81
CA ASN A 208 4.75 -23.62 -31.06
C ASN A 208 4.97 -25.13 -30.92
N GLU A 209 4.40 -25.78 -29.91
CA GLU A 209 4.45 -27.23 -29.75
C GLU A 209 3.77 -27.95 -30.93
N HIS A 210 2.64 -27.44 -31.40
CA HIS A 210 2.01 -27.99 -32.60
C HIS A 210 2.92 -27.86 -33.83
N ARG A 211 3.58 -26.72 -34.02
CA ARG A 211 4.55 -26.50 -35.11
C ARG A 211 5.75 -27.44 -35.01
N THR A 212 6.32 -27.63 -33.81
CA THR A 212 7.46 -28.53 -33.62
C THR A 212 7.07 -29.99 -33.87
N ARG A 213 5.88 -30.42 -33.44
CA ARG A 213 5.35 -31.77 -33.77
C ARG A 213 5.18 -31.98 -35.28
N VAL A 214 4.67 -30.97 -36.00
CA VAL A 214 4.54 -31.03 -37.47
C VAL A 214 5.91 -31.14 -38.14
N LEU A 215 6.88 -30.33 -37.72
CA LEU A 215 8.26 -30.40 -38.24
C LEU A 215 8.93 -31.74 -37.92
N ALA A 216 8.78 -32.26 -36.71
CA ALA A 216 9.32 -33.57 -36.34
C ALA A 216 8.70 -34.70 -37.18
N ALA A 217 7.39 -34.67 -37.40
CA ALA A 217 6.71 -35.62 -38.28
C ALA A 217 7.20 -35.53 -39.73
N GLN A 218 7.47 -34.32 -40.23
CA GLN A 218 8.03 -34.10 -41.56
C GLN A 218 9.47 -34.63 -41.68
N CYS A 219 10.34 -34.30 -40.72
CA CYS A 219 11.71 -34.83 -40.68
C CYS A 219 11.73 -36.37 -40.61
N HIS A 220 10.83 -36.97 -39.83
CA HIS A 220 10.71 -38.43 -39.76
C HIS A 220 10.24 -39.01 -41.10
N ALA A 221 9.27 -38.39 -41.76
CA ALA A 221 8.82 -38.82 -43.09
C ALA A 221 9.95 -38.73 -44.14
N ASP A 222 10.72 -37.64 -44.13
CA ASP A 222 11.87 -37.46 -45.02
C ASP A 222 12.97 -38.50 -44.74
N TYR A 223 13.26 -38.77 -43.47
CA TYR A 223 14.22 -39.79 -43.05
C TYR A 223 13.80 -41.20 -43.52
N VAL A 224 12.54 -41.57 -43.33
CA VAL A 224 12.00 -42.86 -43.81
C VAL A 224 12.12 -42.97 -45.32
N GLN A 225 11.89 -41.88 -46.07
CA GLN A 225 12.06 -41.88 -47.52
C GLN A 225 13.53 -42.10 -47.94
N VAL A 226 14.46 -41.44 -47.26
CA VAL A 226 15.91 -41.60 -47.52
C VAL A 226 16.33 -43.04 -47.26
N ILE A 227 16.00 -43.59 -46.10
CA ILE A 227 16.32 -44.99 -45.75
C ILE A 227 15.71 -45.95 -46.75
N THR A 228 14.43 -45.77 -47.11
CA THR A 228 13.76 -46.66 -48.05
C THR A 228 14.46 -46.64 -49.42
N ARG A 229 14.93 -45.47 -49.88
CA ARG A 229 15.71 -45.37 -51.12
C ARG A 229 17.08 -46.02 -51.02
N GLU A 230 17.79 -45.86 -49.91
CA GLU A 230 19.09 -46.48 -49.69
C GLU A 230 18.97 -48.01 -49.61
N TYR A 231 18.00 -48.54 -48.88
CA TYR A 231 17.71 -49.98 -48.84
C TYR A 231 17.33 -50.54 -50.21
N ALA A 232 16.51 -49.83 -50.98
CA ALA A 232 16.18 -50.25 -52.35
C ALA A 232 17.43 -50.29 -53.25
N ALA A 233 18.28 -49.26 -53.19
CA ALA A 233 19.53 -49.21 -53.95
C ALA A 233 20.56 -50.26 -53.51
N GLU A 234 20.54 -50.68 -52.24
CA GLU A 234 21.37 -51.78 -51.73
C GLU A 234 20.85 -53.14 -52.20
N LEU A 235 19.52 -53.35 -52.17
CA LEU A 235 18.87 -54.53 -52.74
C LEU A 235 19.19 -54.68 -54.23
N ASP A 236 19.07 -53.61 -55.02
CA ASP A 236 19.40 -53.62 -56.44
C ASP A 236 20.89 -53.97 -56.68
N ARG A 237 21.79 -53.50 -55.81
CA ARG A 237 23.23 -53.84 -55.86
C ARG A 237 23.46 -55.32 -55.57
N MET A 238 22.83 -55.85 -54.51
CA MET A 238 22.92 -57.27 -54.16
C MET A 238 22.33 -58.17 -55.26
N GLU A 239 21.22 -57.79 -55.90
CA GLU A 239 20.66 -58.52 -57.03
C GLU A 239 21.62 -58.53 -58.23
N THR A 240 22.21 -57.38 -58.55
CA THR A 240 23.20 -57.26 -59.64
C THR A 240 24.44 -58.11 -59.37
N ASP A 241 24.95 -58.08 -58.14
CA ASP A 241 26.09 -58.88 -57.72
C ASP A 241 25.77 -60.37 -57.73
N ASN A 242 24.56 -60.77 -57.32
CA ASN A 242 24.11 -62.15 -57.38
C ASN A 242 24.03 -62.65 -58.84
N VAL A 243 23.51 -61.83 -59.76
CA VAL A 243 23.52 -62.15 -61.20
C VAL A 243 24.95 -62.30 -61.73
N ASN A 244 25.86 -61.38 -61.38
CA ASN A 244 27.27 -61.45 -61.78
C ASN A 244 27.95 -62.71 -61.22
N LEU A 245 27.72 -63.04 -59.94
CA LEU A 245 28.23 -64.24 -59.30
C LEU A 245 27.67 -65.51 -59.95
N GLN A 246 26.39 -65.55 -60.28
CA GLN A 246 25.79 -66.69 -60.98
C GLN A 246 26.38 -66.89 -62.38
N GLN A 247 26.63 -65.80 -63.12
CA GLN A 247 27.30 -65.86 -64.43
C GLN A 247 28.74 -66.37 -64.30
N GLU A 248 29.49 -65.90 -63.31
CA GLU A 248 30.85 -66.34 -63.06
C GLU A 248 30.90 -67.81 -62.61
N ILE A 249 29.98 -68.24 -61.75
CA ILE A 249 29.81 -69.64 -61.37
C ILE A 249 29.50 -70.50 -62.62
N ALA A 250 28.61 -70.04 -63.51
CA ALA A 250 28.31 -70.75 -64.75
C ALA A 250 29.53 -70.85 -65.68
N ARG A 251 30.32 -69.76 -65.78
CA ARG A 251 31.57 -69.71 -66.54
C ARG A 251 32.59 -70.71 -65.99
N LEU A 252 32.79 -70.72 -64.67
CA LEU A 252 33.70 -71.64 -63.99
C LEU A 252 33.23 -73.10 -64.10
N ARG A 253 31.92 -73.36 -64.00
CA ARG A 253 31.35 -74.70 -64.21
C ARG A 253 31.58 -75.24 -65.62
N GLY A 254 31.63 -74.37 -66.63
CA GLY A 254 31.99 -74.74 -68.00
C GLY A 254 33.46 -75.11 -68.18
N GLN A 255 34.33 -74.74 -67.23
CA GLN A 255 35.78 -74.98 -67.27
C GLN A 255 36.25 -76.05 -66.27
N SER A 256 35.43 -76.40 -65.29
CA SER A 256 35.81 -77.33 -64.21
C SER A 256 35.69 -78.80 -64.61
N THR A 257 36.77 -79.56 -64.40
CA THR A 257 36.77 -81.03 -64.41
C THR A 257 36.07 -81.58 -63.15
N PRO A 258 35.58 -82.83 -63.15
CA PRO A 258 34.80 -83.41 -62.04
C PRO A 258 35.47 -83.35 -60.66
N GLU A 259 36.81 -83.39 -60.61
CA GLU A 259 37.61 -83.34 -59.38
C GLU A 259 37.56 -81.97 -58.67
N PHE A 260 37.20 -80.90 -59.38
CA PHE A 260 37.14 -79.55 -58.81
C PHE A 260 35.85 -79.27 -58.03
N LEU A 261 34.77 -80.02 -58.30
CA LEU A 261 33.47 -79.82 -57.64
C LEU A 261 33.50 -80.24 -56.16
N ASP A 262 34.21 -81.33 -55.82
CA ASP A 262 34.31 -81.80 -54.43
C ASP A 262 35.11 -80.83 -53.56
N LEU A 263 36.14 -80.20 -54.12
CA LEU A 263 36.92 -79.19 -53.41
C LEU A 263 36.09 -77.91 -53.17
N TYR A 264 35.23 -77.54 -54.13
CA TYR A 264 34.38 -76.37 -53.99
C TYR A 264 33.35 -76.53 -52.88
N VAL A 265 32.72 -77.70 -52.74
CA VAL A 265 31.76 -77.99 -51.65
C VAL A 265 32.44 -77.93 -50.28
N GLN A 266 33.68 -78.40 -50.17
CA GLN A 266 34.46 -78.32 -48.93
C GLN A 266 34.84 -76.88 -48.58
N VAL A 267 35.20 -76.05 -49.56
CA VAL A 267 35.53 -74.64 -49.31
C VAL A 267 34.28 -73.84 -48.95
N ASP A 268 33.15 -74.07 -49.61
CA ASP A 268 31.89 -73.35 -49.37
C ASP A 268 31.34 -73.60 -47.95
N THR A 269 31.44 -74.84 -47.46
CA THR A 269 31.06 -75.17 -46.07
C THR A 269 31.99 -74.53 -45.05
N VAL A 270 33.30 -74.46 -45.32
CA VAL A 270 34.26 -73.81 -44.42
C VAL A 270 34.06 -72.29 -44.38
N VAL A 271 33.75 -71.67 -45.52
CA VAL A 271 33.49 -70.23 -45.60
C VAL A 271 32.17 -69.89 -44.93
N GLN A 272 31.10 -70.65 -45.16
CA GLN A 272 29.81 -70.44 -44.47
C GLN A 272 29.97 -70.53 -42.96
N ASN A 273 30.64 -71.57 -42.45
CA ASN A 273 30.83 -71.72 -41.00
C ASN A 273 31.61 -70.55 -40.39
N ARG A 274 32.68 -70.07 -41.07
CA ARG A 274 33.43 -68.89 -40.60
C ARG A 274 32.61 -67.60 -40.59
N VAL A 275 31.73 -67.41 -41.56
CA VAL A 275 30.88 -66.21 -41.62
C VAL A 275 29.85 -66.24 -40.49
N TYR A 276 29.22 -67.38 -40.23
CA TYR A 276 28.29 -67.53 -39.10
C TYR A 276 28.99 -67.35 -37.75
N GLU A 277 30.19 -67.91 -37.57
CA GLU A 277 31.00 -67.74 -36.33
C GLU A 277 31.35 -66.26 -36.07
N ASN A 278 31.68 -65.49 -37.12
CA ASN A 278 31.97 -64.06 -36.96
C ASN A 278 30.72 -63.24 -36.60
N ILE A 279 29.56 -63.58 -37.17
CA ILE A 279 28.30 -62.88 -36.89
C ILE A 279 27.85 -63.15 -35.44
N GLU A 280 27.97 -64.39 -34.95
CA GLU A 280 27.68 -64.71 -33.55
C GLU A 280 28.63 -63.96 -32.59
N ALA A 281 29.92 -63.90 -32.90
CA ALA A 281 30.89 -63.18 -32.09
C ALA A 281 30.62 -61.67 -32.00
N GLU A 282 30.21 -61.02 -33.10
CA GLU A 282 29.81 -59.60 -33.06
C GLU A 282 28.52 -59.39 -32.27
N LEU A 283 27.56 -60.32 -32.35
CA LEU A 283 26.31 -60.22 -31.61
C LEU A 283 26.54 -60.36 -30.10
N ASP A 284 27.39 -61.30 -29.69
CA ASP A 284 27.78 -61.48 -28.29
C ASP A 284 28.49 -60.24 -27.72
N ALA A 285 29.37 -59.61 -28.50
CA ALA A 285 30.05 -58.37 -28.09
C ALA A 285 29.08 -57.19 -27.90
N VAL A 286 28.01 -57.12 -28.69
CA VAL A 286 26.96 -56.08 -28.53
C VAL A 286 26.11 -56.34 -27.28
N VAL A 287 25.80 -57.60 -26.99
CA VAL A 287 25.05 -57.98 -25.78
C VAL A 287 25.87 -57.66 -24.52
N GLU A 288 27.17 -57.96 -24.52
CA GLU A 288 28.08 -57.67 -23.40
C GLU A 288 28.19 -56.16 -23.13
N LYS A 289 28.35 -55.33 -24.17
CA LYS A 289 28.33 -53.87 -24.03
C LYS A 289 27.03 -53.35 -23.43
N ARG A 290 25.90 -53.97 -23.76
CA ARG A 290 24.59 -53.58 -23.24
C ARG A 290 24.43 -53.96 -21.75
N ALA A 291 25.01 -55.08 -21.32
CA ALA A 291 25.05 -55.46 -19.92
C ALA A 291 25.90 -54.50 -19.08
N ALA A 292 27.09 -54.11 -19.57
CA ALA A 292 27.97 -53.15 -18.87
C ALA A 292 27.32 -51.76 -18.68
N LEU A 293 26.51 -51.31 -19.66
CA LEU A 293 25.74 -50.07 -19.53
C LEU A 293 24.66 -50.14 -18.46
N ALA A 294 24.05 -51.31 -18.25
CA ALA A 294 23.04 -51.50 -17.20
C ALA A 294 23.65 -51.48 -15.79
N GLU A 295 24.82 -52.08 -15.60
CA GLU A 295 25.53 -52.04 -14.31
C GLU A 295 25.96 -50.62 -13.91
N MET A 296 26.36 -49.80 -14.89
CA MET A 296 26.75 -48.41 -14.63
C MET A 296 25.58 -47.56 -14.10
N ASP A 297 24.35 -47.84 -14.56
CA ASP A 297 23.13 -47.14 -14.14
C ASP A 297 22.77 -47.46 -12.68
N GLU A 298 22.98 -48.71 -12.24
CA GLU A 298 22.73 -49.16 -10.87
C GLU A 298 23.70 -48.51 -9.86
N VAL A 299 24.98 -48.36 -10.24
CA VAL A 299 26.01 -47.70 -9.40
C VAL A 299 25.71 -46.21 -9.18
N ILE A 300 25.19 -45.52 -10.19
CA ILE A 300 24.81 -44.11 -10.08
C ILE A 300 23.66 -43.94 -9.07
N HIS A 301 22.70 -44.86 -9.08
CA HIS A 301 21.55 -44.82 -8.18
C HIS A 301 21.96 -45.02 -6.70
N LEU A 302 22.84 -45.97 -6.41
CA LEU A 302 23.30 -46.26 -5.04
C LEU A 302 24.09 -45.10 -4.42
N LYS A 303 24.96 -44.43 -5.20
CA LYS A 303 25.73 -43.27 -4.71
C LYS A 303 24.85 -42.08 -4.36
N LEU A 304 23.71 -41.93 -5.05
CA LEU A 304 22.77 -40.85 -4.78
C LEU A 304 22.03 -41.08 -3.45
N GLU A 305 21.74 -42.34 -3.11
CA GLU A 305 21.04 -42.72 -1.89
C GLU A 305 21.93 -42.63 -0.65
N GLU A 306 23.21 -43.00 -0.78
CA GLU A 306 24.22 -42.83 0.28
C GLU A 306 24.43 -41.36 0.66
N ALA A 307 24.50 -40.46 -0.34
CA ALA A 307 24.63 -39.02 -0.10
C ALA A 307 23.43 -38.40 0.64
N LEU A 308 22.23 -38.98 0.48
CA LEU A 308 21.02 -38.54 1.19
C LEU A 308 20.98 -39.03 2.65
N GLN A 309 21.53 -40.21 2.92
CA GLN A 309 21.60 -40.75 4.29
C GLN A 309 22.65 -40.04 5.15
N GLU A 310 23.79 -39.65 4.58
CA GLU A 310 24.83 -38.92 5.33
C GLU A 310 24.35 -37.54 5.83
N THR A 311 23.38 -36.92 5.16
CA THR A 311 22.76 -35.65 5.61
C THR A 311 21.71 -35.81 6.72
N SER A 312 21.23 -37.03 7.00
CA SER A 312 20.05 -37.28 7.85
C SER A 312 20.38 -37.69 9.30
N MET A 313 21.65 -37.86 9.67
CA MET A 313 22.05 -38.57 10.90
C MET A 313 22.68 -37.68 12.00
N SER A 314 22.44 -36.37 12.01
CA SER A 314 23.26 -35.44 12.81
C SER A 314 22.62 -34.82 14.06
N GLU A 315 21.32 -34.94 14.37
CA GLU A 315 20.75 -34.21 15.52
C GLU A 315 19.63 -35.01 16.22
N GLU A 316 20.02 -35.90 17.14
CA GLU A 316 19.14 -36.44 18.19
C GLU A 316 19.57 -35.81 19.53
N ASP A 317 18.87 -34.78 19.98
CA ASP A 317 18.82 -34.38 21.39
C ASP A 317 17.43 -33.77 21.69
N ASP A 318 16.71 -34.46 22.57
CA ASP A 318 15.29 -34.31 22.92
C ASP A 318 14.92 -32.92 23.50
N ASP A 319 14.21 -32.08 22.74
CA ASP A 319 13.40 -30.97 23.27
C ASP A 319 12.04 -30.93 22.53
N ASP A 320 11.11 -31.72 23.06
CA ASP A 320 9.83 -32.03 22.44
C ASP A 320 8.85 -30.85 22.51
N GLY A 321 8.71 -30.11 21.41
CA GLY A 321 7.49 -29.37 21.10
C GLY A 321 7.64 -28.00 20.44
N HIS A 322 8.86 -27.45 20.35
CA HIS A 322 9.11 -26.18 19.65
C HIS A 322 10.21 -26.24 18.59
N THR A 323 10.97 -27.33 18.52
CA THR A 323 12.08 -27.52 17.58
C THR A 323 11.58 -27.73 16.14
N GLU A 324 10.48 -28.47 15.95
CA GLU A 324 9.91 -28.74 14.62
C GLU A 324 9.62 -27.46 13.83
N SER A 325 9.15 -26.39 14.49
CA SER A 325 8.79 -25.15 13.80
C SER A 325 9.99 -24.29 13.39
N LEU A 326 11.15 -24.48 14.02
CA LEU A 326 12.39 -23.80 13.64
C LEU A 326 13.11 -24.55 12.53
N GLU A 327 13.10 -25.88 12.58
CA GLU A 327 13.68 -26.75 11.55
C GLU A 327 12.96 -26.58 10.21
N GLU A 328 11.62 -26.59 10.20
CA GLU A 328 10.81 -26.33 9.00
C GLU A 328 11.12 -24.95 8.36
N LEU A 329 11.38 -23.94 9.18
CA LEU A 329 11.74 -22.60 8.68
C LEU A 329 13.17 -22.56 8.14
N ALA A 330 14.09 -23.32 8.73
CA ALA A 330 15.45 -23.47 8.23
C ALA A 330 15.44 -24.20 6.87
N ASP A 331 14.67 -25.27 6.75
CA ASP A 331 14.48 -26.03 5.51
C ASP A 331 13.85 -25.20 4.39
N PHE A 332 12.86 -24.38 4.73
CA PHE A 332 12.31 -23.42 3.78
C PHE A 332 13.39 -22.44 3.31
N LYS A 333 14.17 -21.86 4.24
CA LYS A 333 15.23 -20.89 3.91
C LYS A 333 16.29 -21.51 3.02
N THR A 334 16.77 -22.72 3.32
CA THR A 334 17.79 -23.42 2.52
C THR A 334 17.25 -23.77 1.13
N THR A 335 16.03 -24.29 1.05
CA THR A 335 15.37 -24.64 -0.21
C THR A 335 15.11 -23.42 -1.08
N ALA A 336 14.53 -22.35 -0.51
CA ALA A 336 14.26 -21.11 -1.23
C ALA A 336 15.55 -20.42 -1.68
N THR A 337 16.60 -20.44 -0.85
CA THR A 337 17.93 -19.92 -1.22
C THR A 337 18.51 -20.70 -2.40
N SER A 338 18.56 -22.03 -2.32
CA SER A 338 19.10 -22.87 -3.40
C SER A 338 18.37 -22.65 -4.73
N ARG A 339 17.03 -22.68 -4.70
CA ARG A 339 16.21 -22.46 -5.91
C ARG A 339 16.37 -21.06 -6.47
N LEU A 340 16.29 -20.03 -5.62
CA LEU A 340 16.38 -18.65 -6.10
C LEU A 340 17.77 -18.36 -6.65
N THR A 341 18.83 -18.83 -6.01
CA THR A 341 20.20 -18.72 -6.55
C THR A 341 20.33 -19.43 -7.90
N GLN A 342 19.79 -20.65 -8.06
CA GLN A 342 19.79 -21.35 -9.35
C GLN A 342 19.03 -20.56 -10.44
N LEU A 343 17.89 -19.95 -10.09
CA LEU A 343 17.08 -19.14 -11.00
C LEU A 343 17.76 -17.82 -11.37
N LEU A 344 18.45 -17.20 -10.42
CA LEU A 344 19.25 -15.99 -10.67
C LEU A 344 20.43 -16.29 -11.60
N VAL A 345 21.15 -17.38 -11.36
CA VAL A 345 22.28 -17.84 -12.19
C VAL A 345 21.82 -18.25 -13.61
N SER A 346 20.66 -18.88 -13.72
CA SER A 346 20.09 -19.28 -15.02
C SER A 346 19.36 -18.16 -15.76
N ASP A 347 19.35 -16.95 -15.21
CA ASP A 347 18.63 -15.80 -15.76
C ASP A 347 17.14 -16.07 -16.04
N ALA A 348 16.47 -16.72 -15.10
CA ALA A 348 15.05 -17.01 -15.20
C ALA A 348 14.20 -15.72 -15.13
N THR A 349 13.00 -15.76 -15.69
CA THR A 349 12.06 -14.63 -15.62
C THR A 349 11.52 -14.45 -14.20
N ALA A 350 11.14 -13.22 -13.84
CA ALA A 350 10.55 -12.91 -12.54
C ALA A 350 9.34 -13.81 -12.20
N SER A 351 8.48 -14.10 -13.19
CA SER A 351 7.33 -15.00 -13.01
C SER A 351 7.74 -16.44 -12.69
N ALA A 352 8.82 -16.95 -13.30
CA ALA A 352 9.34 -18.27 -12.98
C ALA A 352 9.95 -18.31 -11.55
N MET A 353 10.64 -17.23 -11.15
CA MET A 353 11.15 -17.08 -9.78
C MET A 353 10.03 -17.07 -8.75
N VAL A 354 8.97 -16.28 -8.97
CA VAL A 354 7.79 -16.25 -8.10
C VAL A 354 7.17 -17.64 -7.97
N LEU A 355 6.91 -18.32 -9.09
CA LEU A 355 6.25 -19.63 -9.08
C LEU A 355 7.06 -20.69 -8.31
N GLN A 356 8.39 -20.68 -8.44
CA GLN A 356 9.27 -21.62 -7.75
C GLN A 356 9.39 -21.33 -6.24
N LEU A 357 9.36 -20.05 -5.86
CA LEU A 357 9.34 -19.61 -4.48
C LEU A 357 8.00 -19.92 -3.81
N GLU A 358 6.88 -19.72 -4.51
CA GLU A 358 5.56 -20.11 -4.03
C GLU A 358 5.43 -21.62 -3.86
N ASP A 359 5.97 -22.43 -4.80
CA ASP A 359 6.02 -23.88 -4.64
C ASP A 359 6.88 -24.29 -3.42
N ALA A 360 7.99 -23.59 -3.16
CA ALA A 360 8.81 -23.83 -1.97
C ALA A 360 8.07 -23.45 -0.68
N ALA A 361 7.35 -22.31 -0.69
CA ALA A 361 6.56 -21.86 0.45
C ALA A 361 5.37 -22.80 0.73
N MET A 362 4.69 -23.30 -0.31
CA MET A 362 3.58 -24.26 -0.19
C MET A 362 4.03 -25.62 0.36
N LYS A 363 5.30 -26.00 0.17
CA LYS A 363 5.88 -27.23 0.73
C LYS A 363 6.27 -27.06 2.20
N CYS A 364 6.42 -25.82 2.68
CA CYS A 364 6.57 -25.56 4.10
C CYS A 364 5.20 -25.75 4.76
N THR A 365 5.14 -26.65 5.74
CA THR A 365 3.95 -26.92 6.58
C THR A 365 3.56 -25.70 7.41
N ARG A 366 4.52 -24.82 7.70
CA ARG A 366 4.33 -23.55 8.38
C ARG A 366 3.93 -22.44 7.41
N ASP A 367 2.94 -21.64 7.82
CA ASP A 367 2.60 -20.38 7.16
C ASP A 367 3.80 -19.41 7.27
N VAL A 368 4.66 -19.37 6.23
CA VAL A 368 5.74 -18.40 6.12
C VAL A 368 5.11 -17.02 5.89
N SER A 369 5.46 -16.05 6.72
CA SER A 369 4.94 -14.69 6.53
C SER A 369 5.50 -14.06 5.25
N SER A 370 4.70 -13.21 4.60
CA SER A 370 5.15 -12.42 3.43
C SER A 370 6.43 -11.64 3.77
N ARG A 371 6.50 -11.11 4.99
CA ARG A 371 7.64 -10.39 5.55
C ARG A 371 8.92 -11.21 5.61
N GLU A 372 8.85 -12.45 6.10
CA GLU A 372 10.01 -13.36 6.15
C GLU A 372 10.48 -13.75 4.75
N SER A 373 9.53 -14.01 3.84
CA SER A 373 9.81 -14.31 2.45
C SER A 373 10.52 -13.15 1.77
N LEU A 374 10.01 -11.92 1.95
CA LEU A 374 10.57 -10.71 1.38
C LEU A 374 12.00 -10.44 1.88
N SER A 375 12.23 -10.57 3.19
CA SER A 375 13.57 -10.41 3.79
C SER A 375 14.58 -11.44 3.26
N LEU A 376 14.14 -12.69 3.10
CA LEU A 376 14.96 -13.75 2.51
C LEU A 376 15.28 -13.45 1.04
N ILE A 377 14.28 -13.12 0.23
CA ILE A 377 14.42 -12.85 -1.20
C ILE A 377 15.37 -11.69 -1.44
N ILE A 378 15.20 -10.56 -0.73
CA ILE A 378 16.11 -9.42 -0.90
C ILE A 378 17.54 -9.76 -0.44
N GLY A 379 17.70 -10.53 0.64
CA GLY A 379 19.00 -11.01 1.08
C GLY A 379 19.71 -11.83 0.01
N ILE A 380 19.00 -12.75 -0.65
CA ILE A 380 19.55 -13.60 -1.72
C ILE A 380 19.89 -12.77 -2.96
N VAL A 381 18.99 -11.87 -3.39
CA VAL A 381 19.24 -11.00 -4.56
C VAL A 381 20.47 -10.14 -4.33
N LEU A 382 20.59 -9.48 -3.17
CA LEU A 382 21.75 -8.64 -2.84
C LEU A 382 23.05 -9.43 -2.69
N ALA A 383 22.99 -10.65 -2.15
CA ALA A 383 24.14 -11.55 -2.08
C ALA A 383 24.59 -11.99 -3.47
N HIS A 384 23.66 -12.32 -4.37
CA HIS A 384 23.98 -12.67 -5.74
C HIS A 384 24.64 -11.50 -6.50
N MET A 385 24.16 -10.27 -6.28
CA MET A 385 24.80 -9.06 -6.82
C MET A 385 26.23 -8.87 -6.29
N GLU A 386 26.47 -9.24 -5.02
CA GLU A 386 27.81 -9.22 -4.41
C GLU A 386 28.75 -10.24 -5.07
N GLU A 387 28.27 -11.47 -5.25
CA GLU A 387 29.03 -12.56 -5.89
C GLU A 387 29.43 -12.22 -7.32
N LEU A 388 28.57 -11.50 -8.04
CA LEU A 388 28.85 -11.00 -9.39
C LEU A 388 29.74 -9.74 -9.41
N GLY A 389 30.12 -9.20 -8.24
CA GLY A 389 30.95 -8.00 -8.12
C GLY A 389 30.26 -6.73 -8.61
N LEU A 390 28.92 -6.68 -8.59
CA LEU A 390 28.19 -5.56 -9.20
C LEU A 390 28.37 -4.24 -8.44
N TYR A 391 28.68 -4.28 -7.14
CA TYR A 391 28.85 -3.07 -6.31
C TYR A 391 30.07 -2.21 -6.69
N GLU A 392 30.96 -2.71 -7.54
CA GLU A 392 32.05 -1.93 -8.15
C GLU A 392 31.54 -0.97 -9.22
N ASP A 393 30.39 -1.27 -9.84
CA ASP A 393 29.78 -0.49 -10.92
C ASP A 393 28.27 -0.31 -10.70
N TRP A 394 27.88 0.87 -10.22
CA TRP A 394 26.50 1.20 -9.88
C TRP A 394 25.54 1.15 -11.07
N SER A 395 26.04 1.26 -12.31
CA SER A 395 25.19 1.08 -13.49
C SER A 395 24.67 -0.35 -13.61
N ARG A 396 25.47 -1.33 -13.17
CA ARG A 396 25.09 -2.75 -13.17
C ARG A 396 24.16 -3.07 -12.01
N VAL A 397 24.33 -2.41 -10.87
CA VAL A 397 23.38 -2.49 -9.74
C VAL A 397 22.01 -1.94 -10.17
N ASP A 398 21.98 -0.77 -10.80
CA ASP A 398 20.76 -0.14 -11.35
C ASP A 398 20.06 -1.09 -12.33
N ALA A 399 20.77 -1.58 -13.36
CA ALA A 399 20.23 -2.54 -14.32
C ALA A 399 19.69 -3.83 -13.67
N ALA A 400 20.35 -4.35 -12.63
CA ALA A 400 19.90 -5.53 -11.93
C ALA A 400 18.64 -5.25 -11.07
N PHE A 401 18.51 -4.08 -10.43
CA PHE A 401 17.25 -3.69 -9.78
C PHE A 401 16.10 -3.56 -10.79
N GLY A 402 16.33 -2.97 -11.96
CA GLY A 402 15.31 -2.92 -13.01
C GLY A 402 14.87 -4.30 -13.50
N LYS A 403 15.83 -5.24 -13.61
CA LYS A 403 15.55 -6.62 -13.99
C LYS A 403 14.71 -7.36 -12.95
N TYR A 404 15.03 -7.19 -11.66
CA TYR A 404 14.35 -7.89 -10.56
C TYR A 404 13.17 -7.11 -9.96
N GLN A 405 12.88 -5.90 -10.45
CA GLN A 405 11.80 -5.04 -9.95
C GLN A 405 10.46 -5.80 -9.86
N LYS A 406 10.07 -6.51 -10.92
CA LYS A 406 8.81 -7.27 -10.96
C LYS A 406 8.74 -8.38 -9.91
N LEU A 407 9.87 -9.03 -9.60
CA LEU A 407 9.94 -10.05 -8.54
C LEU A 407 9.74 -9.38 -7.18
N LEU A 408 10.44 -8.27 -6.91
CA LEU A 408 10.36 -7.57 -5.62
C LEU A 408 8.96 -6.97 -5.40
N CYS A 409 8.39 -6.30 -6.40
CA CYS A 409 7.03 -5.76 -6.35
C CYS A 409 5.95 -6.83 -6.12
N TYR A 410 6.21 -8.10 -6.44
CA TYR A 410 5.27 -9.19 -6.15
C TYR A 410 5.09 -9.42 -4.65
N TYR A 411 6.15 -9.20 -3.86
CA TYR A 411 6.15 -9.42 -2.42
C TYR A 411 5.95 -8.13 -1.60
N ILE A 412 5.92 -6.97 -2.25
CA ILE A 412 5.74 -5.65 -1.63
C ILE A 412 4.32 -5.15 -1.95
N ASP A 413 3.36 -5.47 -1.09
CA ASP A 413 1.94 -5.11 -1.28
C ASP A 413 1.46 -3.97 -0.37
N SER A 414 2.18 -3.70 0.72
CA SER A 414 1.80 -2.71 1.73
C SER A 414 3.00 -1.89 2.23
N ASP A 415 2.71 -0.74 2.85
CA ASP A 415 3.72 0.12 3.49
C ASP A 415 4.56 -0.66 4.52
N ALA A 416 3.92 -1.60 5.24
CA ALA A 416 4.59 -2.47 6.20
C ALA A 416 5.59 -3.43 5.53
N ASP A 417 5.27 -3.92 4.32
CA ASP A 417 6.18 -4.75 3.53
C ASP A 417 7.35 -3.91 2.98
N GLN A 418 7.11 -2.66 2.57
CA GLN A 418 8.17 -1.73 2.16
C GLN A 418 9.15 -1.44 3.32
N VAL A 419 8.65 -1.21 4.52
CA VAL A 419 9.49 -1.04 5.72
C VAL A 419 10.30 -2.31 6.02
N ALA A 420 9.66 -3.48 5.92
CA ALA A 420 10.36 -4.75 6.12
C ALA A 420 11.41 -5.04 5.04
N PHE A 421 11.15 -4.64 3.79
CA PHE A 421 12.11 -4.70 2.71
C PHE A 421 13.37 -3.87 3.05
N LEU A 422 13.18 -2.63 3.52
CA LEU A 422 14.29 -1.77 3.93
C LEU A 422 15.09 -2.34 5.12
N GLU A 423 14.42 -2.96 6.10
CA GLU A 423 15.10 -3.69 7.18
C GLU A 423 15.92 -4.88 6.66
N GLY A 424 15.43 -5.59 5.62
CA GLY A 424 16.16 -6.67 4.96
C GLY A 424 17.45 -6.15 4.29
N VAL A 425 17.35 -5.03 3.57
CA VAL A 425 18.52 -4.35 2.97
C VAL A 425 19.50 -3.87 4.05
N GLU A 426 18.98 -3.37 5.18
CA GLU A 426 19.79 -2.86 6.31
C GLU A 426 20.55 -4.01 6.97
N THR A 427 19.87 -5.14 7.16
CA THR A 427 20.46 -6.38 7.68
C THR A 427 21.59 -6.88 6.77
N PHE A 428 21.37 -6.88 5.45
CA PHE A 428 22.41 -7.24 4.48
C PHE A 428 23.63 -6.30 4.54
N CYS A 429 23.41 -5.00 4.77
CA CYS A 429 24.48 -4.00 4.85
C CYS A 429 25.17 -3.92 6.22
N THR A 430 24.73 -4.70 7.21
CA THR A 430 25.29 -4.64 8.58
C THR A 430 26.75 -5.11 8.67
N PRO A 431 27.17 -6.20 8.01
CA PRO A 431 28.57 -6.63 8.04
C PRO A 431 29.49 -5.61 7.35
N PRO A 432 30.62 -5.21 7.97
CA PRO A 432 31.60 -4.33 7.30
C PRO A 432 32.19 -5.00 6.05
N PRO A 433 32.52 -4.25 4.98
CA PRO A 433 32.46 -2.78 4.84
C PRO A 433 31.12 -2.23 4.29
N LYS A 434 30.06 -3.05 4.29
CA LYS A 434 28.80 -2.77 3.57
C LYS A 434 27.94 -1.60 4.09
N PRO A 435 28.07 -1.06 5.32
CA PRO A 435 27.23 0.06 5.75
C PRO A 435 27.29 1.28 4.80
N ALA A 436 28.43 1.49 4.14
CA ALA A 436 28.60 2.58 3.16
C ALA A 436 27.80 2.38 1.85
N LEU A 437 27.35 1.15 1.55
CA LEU A 437 26.56 0.84 0.35
C LEU A 437 25.10 1.27 0.49
N PHE A 438 24.58 1.29 1.72
CA PHE A 438 23.14 1.44 1.98
C PHE A 438 22.56 2.75 1.43
N PRO A 439 23.16 3.94 1.60
CA PRO A 439 22.61 5.18 1.04
C PRO A 439 22.50 5.17 -0.48
N ARG A 440 23.40 4.47 -1.17
CA ARG A 440 23.35 4.33 -2.63
C ARG A 440 22.30 3.31 -3.06
N LEU A 441 22.22 2.17 -2.37
CA LEU A 441 21.14 1.20 -2.56
C LEU A 441 19.76 1.83 -2.36
N LEU A 442 19.57 2.63 -1.30
CA LEU A 442 18.31 3.29 -1.00
C LEU A 442 17.83 4.20 -2.15
N ARG A 443 18.75 4.91 -2.82
CA ARG A 443 18.41 5.73 -3.99
C ARG A 443 17.96 4.90 -5.18
N VAL A 444 18.67 3.81 -5.47
CA VAL A 444 18.29 2.89 -6.56
C VAL A 444 16.92 2.26 -6.26
N ILE A 445 16.70 1.82 -5.02
CA ILE A 445 15.42 1.28 -4.55
C ILE A 445 14.28 2.28 -4.74
N TYR A 446 14.51 3.55 -4.35
CA TYR A 446 13.53 4.62 -4.53
C TYR A 446 13.26 4.93 -6.01
N LYS A 447 14.30 4.99 -6.85
CA LYS A 447 14.21 5.20 -8.31
C LYS A 447 13.34 4.14 -8.99
N TYR A 448 13.39 2.89 -8.54
CA TYR A 448 12.57 1.79 -9.07
C TYR A 448 11.19 1.66 -8.39
N GLU A 449 10.75 2.67 -7.64
CA GLU A 449 9.44 2.72 -6.97
C GLU A 449 9.15 1.50 -6.08
N LEU A 450 10.20 0.90 -5.52
CA LEU A 450 10.04 -0.24 -4.60
C LEU A 450 9.59 0.20 -3.21
N VAL A 451 9.81 1.47 -2.87
CA VAL A 451 9.44 2.08 -1.59
C VAL A 451 8.92 3.50 -1.81
N GLU A 452 7.87 3.86 -1.10
CA GLU A 452 7.32 5.22 -1.06
C GLU A 452 8.10 6.11 -0.06
N PRO A 453 8.08 7.44 -0.25
CA PRO A 453 8.72 8.38 0.69
C PRO A 453 8.32 8.16 2.15
N THR A 454 7.03 7.89 2.38
CA THR A 454 6.44 7.65 3.71
C THR A 454 7.06 6.43 4.40
N ALA A 455 7.26 5.33 3.69
CA ALA A 455 7.88 4.11 4.20
C ALA A 455 9.36 4.32 4.53
N VAL A 456 10.10 5.10 3.73
CA VAL A 456 11.49 5.46 4.04
C VAL A 456 11.58 6.27 5.33
N VAL A 457 10.69 7.25 5.51
CA VAL A 457 10.63 8.08 6.73
C VAL A 457 10.22 7.23 7.95
N GLU A 458 9.31 6.28 7.79
CA GLU A 458 8.91 5.35 8.85
C GLU A 458 10.08 4.45 9.26
N TRP A 459 10.73 3.78 8.30
CA TRP A 459 11.89 2.93 8.54
C TRP A 459 13.02 3.69 9.27
N TYR A 460 13.34 4.91 8.81
CA TYR A 460 14.37 5.75 9.41
C TYR A 460 14.09 6.06 10.89
N ARG A 461 12.82 6.19 11.27
CA ARG A 461 12.38 6.50 12.65
C ARG A 461 12.22 5.28 13.54
N LEU A 462 12.33 4.07 13.01
CA LEU A 462 12.23 2.86 13.83
C LEU A 462 13.32 2.91 14.92
N PRO A 463 13.05 2.48 16.16
CA PRO A 463 14.09 2.33 17.16
C PRO A 463 14.94 1.09 16.83
N SER A 464 16.27 1.21 16.92
CA SER A 464 17.17 0.06 16.85
C SER A 464 18.14 0.05 18.04
N SER A 465 18.30 -1.13 18.66
CA SER A 465 19.32 -1.37 19.68
C SER A 465 20.71 -1.60 19.08
N SER A 466 20.79 -1.90 17.77
CA SER A 466 22.05 -2.15 17.07
C SER A 466 22.72 -0.81 16.74
N PRO A 467 23.95 -0.54 17.24
CA PRO A 467 24.68 0.68 16.91
C PRO A 467 24.97 0.77 15.41
N THR A 468 25.16 -0.37 14.73
CA THR A 468 25.40 -0.42 13.28
C THR A 468 24.18 0.02 12.48
N HIS A 469 22.97 -0.41 12.87
CA HIS A 469 21.74 0.04 12.21
C HIS A 469 21.55 1.54 12.40
N ASN A 470 21.78 2.05 13.62
CA ASN A 470 21.72 3.49 13.88
C ASN A 470 22.74 4.28 13.04
N MET A 471 23.93 3.73 12.82
CA MET A 471 24.94 4.32 11.93
C MET A 471 24.50 4.31 10.46
N ILE A 472 23.94 3.19 9.96
CA ILE A 472 23.39 3.09 8.60
C ILE A 472 22.28 4.13 8.40
N ARG A 473 21.32 4.21 9.33
CA ARG A 473 20.26 5.22 9.29
C ARG A 473 20.83 6.63 9.31
N ALA A 474 21.78 6.93 10.21
CA ALA A 474 22.43 8.24 10.26
C ALA A 474 23.07 8.65 8.93
N SER A 475 23.68 7.71 8.20
CA SER A 475 24.25 7.97 6.87
C SER A 475 23.21 8.32 5.79
N CYS A 476 21.94 7.99 6.01
CA CYS A 476 20.82 8.30 5.13
C CYS A 476 20.10 9.61 5.47
N ALA A 477 20.53 10.34 6.51
CA ALA A 477 19.81 11.50 7.03
C ALA A 477 19.54 12.57 5.94
N GLN A 478 20.52 12.86 5.09
CA GLN A 478 20.38 13.85 4.02
C GLN A 478 19.33 13.44 2.97
N PHE A 479 19.25 12.14 2.62
CA PHE A 479 18.24 11.64 1.69
C PHE A 479 16.84 11.70 2.29
N VAL A 480 16.69 11.36 3.57
CA VAL A 480 15.41 11.46 4.28
C VAL A 480 14.95 12.91 4.45
N GLU A 481 15.88 13.84 4.71
CA GLU A 481 15.58 15.27 4.78
C GLU A 481 15.12 15.81 3.42
N TRP A 482 15.74 15.37 2.33
CA TRP A 482 15.33 15.69 0.96
C TRP A 482 13.90 15.20 0.68
N LEU A 483 13.59 13.93 0.97
CA LEU A 483 12.23 13.38 0.82
C LEU A 483 11.18 14.18 1.60
N GLN A 484 11.48 14.51 2.86
CA GLN A 484 10.57 15.29 3.71
C GLN A 484 10.38 16.74 3.24
N THR A 485 11.32 17.28 2.46
CA THR A 485 11.20 18.63 1.88
C THR A 485 10.32 18.58 0.64
N LYS A 486 10.56 17.60 -0.24
CA LYS A 486 9.73 17.30 -1.41
C LYS A 486 8.25 17.11 -1.06
N GLU A 487 7.94 16.26 -0.06
CA GLU A 487 6.55 16.06 0.39
C GLU A 487 5.87 17.35 0.86
N ARG A 488 6.60 18.29 1.46
CA ARG A 488 6.02 19.57 1.92
C ARG A 488 5.76 20.55 0.78
N GLU A 489 6.61 20.54 -0.24
CA GLU A 489 6.45 21.41 -1.41
C GLU A 489 5.23 20.96 -2.23
N GLU A 490 5.04 19.66 -2.40
CA GLU A 490 3.87 19.09 -3.11
C GLU A 490 2.54 19.39 -2.40
N ASP A 491 2.52 19.35 -1.06
CA ASP A 491 1.33 19.69 -0.26
C ASP A 491 0.94 21.19 -0.37
N GLU A 492 1.90 22.09 -0.63
CA GLU A 492 1.63 23.54 -0.74
C GLU A 492 1.08 23.95 -2.12
N GLU A 493 1.41 23.22 -3.19
CA GLU A 493 0.96 23.52 -4.55
C GLU A 493 -0.49 23.07 -4.85
N GLU A 494 -1.02 22.06 -4.15
CA GLU A 494 -2.38 21.55 -4.40
C GLU A 494 -3.48 22.56 -3.97
N ASP A 495 -3.17 23.46 -3.03
CA ASP A 495 -4.13 24.45 -2.50
C ASP A 495 -4.26 25.73 -3.35
N GLU A 496 -3.33 26.04 -4.27
CA GLU A 496 -3.39 27.24 -5.14
C GLU A 496 -4.13 27.02 -6.47
N ALA A 497 -4.38 25.78 -6.88
CA ALA A 497 -4.98 25.45 -8.19
C ALA A 497 -6.52 25.55 -8.25
N VAL A 498 -7.22 25.89 -7.15
CA VAL A 498 -8.70 25.82 -7.06
C VAL A 498 -9.41 27.19 -7.17
N GLU A 499 -8.68 28.29 -7.39
CA GLU A 499 -9.28 29.64 -7.59
C GLU A 499 -9.33 30.09 -9.07
N ALA A 500 -9.36 29.15 -10.03
CA ALA A 500 -9.60 29.44 -11.44
C ALA A 500 -11.11 29.36 -11.79
N ASP A 501 -11.78 30.51 -11.63
CA ASP A 501 -12.97 31.01 -12.34
C ASP A 501 -14.06 30.00 -12.81
N PRO A 502 -15.14 29.77 -12.03
CA PRO A 502 -16.30 29.00 -12.47
C PRO A 502 -17.21 29.74 -13.49
N ALA A 503 -16.82 30.90 -14.04
CA ALA A 503 -17.71 31.72 -14.86
C ALA A 503 -17.80 31.35 -16.37
N LEU A 504 -17.12 30.29 -16.85
CA LEU A 504 -17.00 30.05 -18.31
C LEU A 504 -17.48 28.69 -18.85
N SER A 505 -18.42 27.98 -18.22
CA SER A 505 -18.85 26.67 -18.76
C SER A 505 -20.35 26.32 -18.73
N VAL A 506 -21.27 27.30 -18.67
CA VAL A 506 -22.73 27.01 -18.67
C VAL A 506 -23.47 27.41 -19.96
N GLU A 507 -22.88 28.11 -20.93
CA GLU A 507 -23.66 28.70 -22.04
C GLU A 507 -23.55 28.06 -23.44
N ARG A 508 -23.09 26.81 -23.61
CA ARG A 508 -22.94 26.22 -24.97
C ARG A 508 -23.52 24.85 -25.27
N LEU A 509 -24.45 24.34 -24.47
CA LEU A 509 -25.12 23.06 -24.76
C LEU A 509 -26.65 23.18 -24.90
N CYS A 510 -27.12 24.15 -25.68
CA CYS A 510 -28.51 24.21 -26.14
C CYS A 510 -28.61 24.93 -27.48
N GLN A 511 -28.19 24.29 -28.58
CA GLN A 511 -28.64 24.64 -29.94
C GLN A 511 -28.25 23.52 -30.93
N GLY A 512 -29.27 22.90 -31.55
CA GLY A 512 -29.18 22.48 -32.95
C GLY A 512 -29.03 20.99 -33.25
N ASP A 513 -30.18 20.33 -33.25
CA ASP A 513 -30.68 19.28 -34.17
C ASP A 513 -29.88 18.85 -35.42
N GLU A 514 -30.06 17.55 -35.71
CA GLU A 514 -30.21 16.87 -37.01
C GLU A 514 -29.00 16.51 -37.92
N GLU A 515 -28.90 15.20 -38.16
CA GLU A 515 -28.42 14.47 -39.35
C GLU A 515 -27.13 14.92 -40.08
N VAL A 516 -26.02 14.19 -39.87
CA VAL A 516 -25.09 13.68 -40.91
C VAL A 516 -24.38 12.48 -40.24
N GLY A 517 -24.49 11.24 -40.69
CA GLY A 517 -23.93 10.76 -41.95
C GLY A 517 -22.51 10.24 -41.72
N VAL A 518 -22.37 8.92 -41.88
CA VAL A 518 -21.13 8.14 -41.99
C VAL A 518 -19.99 8.94 -42.63
N ILE A 519 -18.80 8.94 -41.98
CA ILE A 519 -17.42 8.93 -42.51
C ILE A 519 -16.51 9.47 -41.40
N LEU A 520 -15.62 8.63 -40.86
CA LEU A 520 -14.25 8.97 -40.42
C LEU A 520 -13.60 7.72 -39.83
N ALA A 521 -13.12 6.87 -40.73
CA ALA A 521 -11.83 6.23 -40.55
C ALA A 521 -10.75 7.28 -40.89
N ASP A 522 -9.56 7.13 -40.29
CA ASP A 522 -8.38 7.99 -40.40
C ASP A 522 -8.46 9.31 -39.64
N CYS A 523 -7.92 9.32 -38.41
CA CYS A 523 -7.22 10.45 -37.75
C CYS A 523 -6.95 10.08 -36.28
N MET A 524 -5.94 9.25 -36.03
CA MET A 524 -5.17 9.31 -34.78
C MET A 524 -3.71 9.17 -35.20
N GLU A 525 -3.17 10.28 -35.70
CA GLU A 525 -1.73 10.53 -35.68
C GLU A 525 -1.31 10.63 -34.21
N GLU A 526 -0.24 9.92 -33.88
CA GLU A 526 0.38 9.91 -32.56
C GLU A 526 0.94 11.30 -32.27
N ASP A 527 0.24 12.06 -31.43
CA ASP A 527 0.85 13.18 -30.71
C ASP A 527 1.87 12.56 -29.74
N GLY A 528 3.15 12.65 -30.12
CA GLY A 528 4.26 12.39 -29.24
C GLY A 528 4.20 13.38 -28.09
N GLU A 529 3.71 12.92 -26.94
CA GLU A 529 3.90 13.59 -25.67
C GLU A 529 5.42 13.60 -25.42
N ASP A 530 6.01 14.79 -25.51
CA ASP A 530 7.34 15.08 -24.99
C ASP A 530 7.31 14.77 -23.49
N GLU A 531 7.73 13.56 -23.11
CA GLU A 531 8.01 13.22 -21.72
C GLU A 531 9.09 14.19 -21.22
N GLU A 532 8.67 15.18 -20.44
CA GLU A 532 9.57 16.02 -19.66
C GLU A 532 10.34 15.09 -18.71
N GLU A 533 11.55 14.69 -19.12
CA GLU A 533 12.48 13.90 -18.33
C GLU A 533 12.76 14.67 -17.03
N GLU A 534 12.11 14.27 -15.93
CA GLU A 534 12.35 14.83 -14.60
C GLU A 534 13.83 14.67 -14.25
N VAL A 535 14.60 15.75 -14.44
CA VAL A 535 16.01 15.81 -14.11
C VAL A 535 16.12 15.79 -12.58
N TYR A 536 16.33 14.60 -12.00
CA TYR A 536 16.76 14.48 -10.62
C TYR A 536 18.04 15.32 -10.44
N PRO A 537 18.09 16.26 -9.50
CA PRO A 537 19.31 17.02 -9.28
C PRO A 537 20.43 16.03 -8.97
N GLU A 538 21.49 16.03 -9.79
CA GLU A 538 22.77 15.39 -9.46
C GLU A 538 23.30 16.09 -8.22
N ILE A 539 22.85 15.65 -7.04
CA ILE A 539 23.48 16.01 -5.79
C ILE A 539 24.82 15.26 -5.82
N GLU A 540 25.90 15.92 -6.25
CA GLU A 540 27.27 15.41 -6.13
C GLU A 540 27.60 15.27 -4.64
N PHE A 541 27.37 14.08 -4.10
CA PHE A 541 27.86 13.72 -2.77
C PHE A 541 29.37 13.47 -2.88
N ARG A 542 30.14 14.52 -2.60
CA ARG A 542 31.58 14.40 -2.39
C ARG A 542 31.80 13.71 -1.04
N PHE A 543 31.95 12.39 -1.07
CA PHE A 543 32.48 11.66 0.09
C PHE A 543 33.95 12.06 0.22
N GLU A 544 34.26 12.86 1.23
CA GLU A 544 35.63 13.12 1.62
C GLU A 544 36.17 11.80 2.19
N ASP A 545 36.91 11.06 1.36
CA ASP A 545 37.75 9.97 1.84
C ASP A 545 38.76 10.58 2.82
N GLU A 546 38.50 10.44 4.12
CA GLU A 546 39.49 10.70 5.17
C GLU A 546 40.65 9.69 4.99
N GLU A 547 41.62 10.07 4.16
CA GLU A 547 42.92 9.40 4.09
C GLU A 547 43.59 9.49 5.47
N ARG A 548 43.46 8.39 6.21
CA ARG A 548 44.17 8.15 7.46
C ARG A 548 45.65 7.95 7.12
N GLU A 549 46.41 9.04 7.11
CA GLU A 549 47.87 9.02 7.05
C GLU A 549 48.43 8.19 8.22
N GLY A 550 49.07 7.06 7.90
CA GLY A 550 49.58 6.12 8.89
C GLY A 550 50.68 5.22 8.38
N ALA A 551 51.90 5.77 8.39
CA ALA A 551 53.19 5.08 8.51
C ALA A 551 53.62 4.07 7.43
N GLY A 552 54.57 4.53 6.60
CA GLY A 552 55.19 3.81 5.51
C GLY A 552 55.86 2.47 5.84
N VAL A 553 55.81 1.59 4.84
CA VAL A 553 56.79 0.52 4.63
C VAL A 553 57.21 0.55 3.16
N LYS A 554 58.52 0.51 2.96
CA LYS A 554 59.23 0.71 1.69
C LYS A 554 58.98 -0.43 0.70
N SER A 555 58.85 -0.05 -0.57
CA SER A 555 58.89 -0.92 -1.75
C SER A 555 60.13 -1.82 -1.82
N PRO A 556 60.11 -2.80 -2.74
CA PRO A 556 61.09 -2.71 -3.81
C PRO A 556 60.53 -2.96 -5.23
N ARG A 557 61.00 -2.06 -6.10
CA ARG A 557 61.04 -2.06 -7.57
C ARG A 557 61.25 -3.43 -8.25
N ARG A 558 60.49 -3.64 -9.34
CA ARG A 558 60.87 -4.20 -10.66
C ARG A 558 59.69 -3.86 -11.58
N GLY A 559 59.77 -3.19 -12.73
CA GLY A 559 60.87 -3.05 -13.68
C GLY A 559 60.73 -4.08 -14.80
N SER A 560 59.92 -3.82 -15.83
CA SER A 560 60.40 -3.86 -17.22
C SER A 560 59.32 -3.41 -18.22
N LEU A 561 59.82 -2.63 -19.16
CA LEU A 561 59.16 -2.02 -20.30
C LEU A 561 59.45 -2.94 -21.50
N VAL A 562 58.45 -3.39 -22.26
CA VAL A 562 58.68 -3.95 -23.60
C VAL A 562 57.74 -3.28 -24.58
N ARG A 563 58.34 -2.68 -25.61
CA ARG A 563 57.71 -1.87 -26.64
C ARG A 563 57.89 -2.57 -27.99
N ARG A 564 56.77 -2.77 -28.69
CA ARG A 564 56.51 -2.88 -30.16
C ARG A 564 57.42 -3.75 -31.05
N VAL A 565 56.77 -4.59 -31.88
CA VAL A 565 56.83 -4.52 -33.37
C VAL A 565 55.47 -4.98 -33.95
N PRO A 566 54.93 -4.33 -35.01
CA PRO A 566 53.71 -4.73 -35.71
C PRO A 566 54.00 -5.41 -37.07
N GLY A 567 53.06 -6.27 -37.49
CA GLY A 567 52.82 -6.59 -38.90
C GLY A 567 53.04 -8.06 -39.28
N GLU A 568 51.96 -8.77 -39.57
CA GLU A 568 51.94 -9.72 -40.69
C GLU A 568 50.50 -10.07 -41.10
N ALA A 569 50.35 -10.34 -42.40
CA ALA A 569 49.11 -10.31 -43.15
C ALA A 569 48.20 -11.51 -42.90
N VAL A 570 46.89 -11.26 -42.84
CA VAL A 570 45.84 -12.28 -42.77
C VAL A 570 45.52 -12.77 -44.19
N THR A 571 46.05 -13.94 -44.55
CA THR A 571 45.52 -14.74 -45.66
C THR A 571 44.52 -15.75 -45.10
N THR A 572 43.27 -15.66 -45.55
CA THR A 572 42.17 -16.55 -45.21
C THR A 572 42.38 -17.94 -45.82
N VAL A 573 42.70 -18.92 -44.99
CA VAL A 573 42.67 -20.35 -45.35
C VAL A 573 41.50 -21.01 -44.65
N LYS A 574 40.51 -21.44 -45.45
CA LYS A 574 39.43 -22.35 -45.08
C LYS A 574 40.03 -23.65 -44.52
N LYS A 575 39.93 -23.88 -43.21
CA LYS A 575 40.18 -25.20 -42.60
C LYS A 575 38.84 -25.88 -42.28
N ARG A 576 38.61 -27.03 -42.91
CA ARG A 576 37.65 -28.05 -42.47
C ARG A 576 38.13 -28.56 -41.11
N VAL A 577 37.25 -28.49 -40.12
CA VAL A 577 37.46 -29.12 -38.81
C VAL A 577 36.94 -30.55 -38.92
N CYS A 578 37.85 -31.52 -38.88
CA CYS A 578 37.54 -32.90 -38.54
C CYS A 578 37.87 -33.05 -37.05
N PHE A 579 36.88 -33.43 -36.24
CA PHE A 579 37.09 -33.83 -34.85
C PHE A 579 37.58 -35.28 -34.84
N SER A 580 38.82 -35.50 -34.41
CA SER A 580 39.30 -36.80 -33.93
C SER A 580 39.44 -36.70 -32.42
N ASN A 581 38.60 -37.46 -31.70
CA ASN A 581 38.72 -37.65 -30.25
C ASN A 581 39.89 -38.62 -29.99
N GLU A 582 41.04 -38.10 -29.58
CA GLU A 582 42.09 -38.91 -28.94
C GLU A 582 41.89 -38.84 -27.43
N VAL A 583 41.59 -40.00 -26.85
CA VAL A 583 41.52 -40.23 -25.40
C VAL A 583 42.95 -40.37 -24.88
N HIS A 584 43.42 -39.38 -24.12
CA HIS A 584 44.65 -39.51 -23.34
C HIS A 584 44.33 -40.20 -22.01
N THR A 585 44.70 -41.47 -21.90
CA THR A 585 44.84 -42.20 -20.65
C THR A 585 46.05 -41.66 -19.88
N LEU A 586 45.79 -40.96 -18.78
CA LEU A 586 46.83 -40.59 -17.81
C LEU A 586 47.03 -41.73 -16.82
N LEU A 587 48.17 -42.40 -16.92
CA LEU A 587 48.75 -43.22 -15.87
C LEU A 587 49.20 -42.29 -14.73
N ILE A 588 48.63 -42.47 -13.55
CA ILE A 588 49.12 -41.88 -12.29
C ILE A 588 50.10 -42.89 -11.70
N ASP A 589 51.38 -42.52 -11.67
CA ASP A 589 52.39 -43.20 -10.88
C ASP A 589 52.25 -42.80 -9.40
N ASP A 590 52.04 -43.80 -8.54
CA ASP A 590 52.25 -43.72 -7.10
C ASP A 590 53.71 -43.33 -6.78
N PRO A 591 53.91 -42.55 -5.71
CA PRO A 591 55.05 -42.82 -4.85
C PRO A 591 54.67 -42.85 -3.36
N MET A 592 55.17 -43.90 -2.70
CA MET A 592 55.38 -44.12 -1.26
C MET A 592 54.79 -43.14 -0.23
#